data_AF-A0A222AJ43-F1
#
_entry.id   AF-A0A222AJ43-F1
#
_cell.length_a   1.000
_cell.length_b   1.000
_cell.length_c   1.000
_cell.angle_alpha   90.00
_cell.angle_beta   90.00
_cell.angle_gamma   90.00
#
_symmetry.space_group_name_H-M   'P 1'
#
loop_
_entity.id
_entity.type
_entity.pdbx_description
1 polymer ?
#
loop_
_entity_poly.entity_id
_entity_poly.type
_entity_poly.pdbx_seq_one_letter_code
_entity_poly.pdbx_strand_id
1 'polypeptide(L)'
;PPPQDTILNSMYQLWILGALDGTGALTPLGRQMAEFPLDPPQCHMLIVSAKMGCSVEVLIIVSMLSVPSVFYRPQGREEEADSVKEKFQVPESDHLTLLHLYNQWKANNYSGQWCTEHFVHGKAMRKVREVRQQLKDIMQQQRLPLVSCGTDWDLVRKCICSAYFQQAARLKGIGEYVNCRTGMPCHLHPTSALFGLGNSP
;
A
#
# COMPACT_ATOMS: atom_id res chain seq x y z
N PRO A 1 2.82 24.14 19.91
CA PRO A 1 1.64 23.52 19.25
C PRO A 1 1.77 23.70 17.72
N PRO A 2 1.32 22.74 16.90
CA PRO A 2 1.38 22.87 15.44
C PRO A 2 0.46 24.00 14.93
N PRO A 3 0.65 24.50 13.70
CA PRO A 3 -0.21 25.51 13.10
C PRO A 3 -1.68 25.07 13.04
N GLN A 4 -2.61 26.02 13.23
CA GLN A 4 -4.05 25.74 13.22
C GLN A 4 -4.51 25.09 11.91
N ASP A 5 -4.00 25.56 10.77
CA ASP A 5 -4.33 24.99 9.45
C ASP A 5 -3.94 23.52 9.33
N THR A 6 -2.83 23.11 9.95
CA THR A 6 -2.39 21.71 9.96
C THR A 6 -3.36 20.85 10.76
N ILE A 7 -3.85 21.35 11.89
CA ILE A 7 -4.83 20.67 12.73
C ILE A 7 -6.15 20.53 11.96
N LEU A 8 -6.65 21.61 11.38
CA LEU A 8 -7.90 21.62 10.62
C LEU A 8 -7.84 20.67 9.41
N ASN A 9 -6.75 20.69 8.65
CA ASN A 9 -6.58 19.76 7.54
C ASN A 9 -6.57 18.30 8.01
N SER A 10 -5.88 18.01 9.13
CA SER A 10 -5.84 16.66 9.70
C SER A 10 -7.22 16.19 10.16
N MET A 11 -7.99 17.05 10.83
CA MET A 11 -9.38 16.77 11.22
C MET A 11 -10.25 16.50 10.00
N TYR A 12 -10.09 17.30 8.93
CA TYR A 12 -10.82 17.11 7.68
C TYR A 12 -10.47 15.76 7.00
N GLN A 13 -9.19 15.37 6.96
CA GLN A 13 -8.82 14.04 6.43
C GLN A 13 -9.46 12.91 7.24
N LEU A 14 -9.43 13.00 8.58
CA LEU A 14 -10.02 11.99 9.47
C LEU A 14 -11.53 11.91 9.33
N TRP A 15 -12.21 13.05 9.21
CA TRP A 15 -13.65 13.10 8.95
C TRP A 15 -14.02 12.46 7.60
N ILE A 16 -13.27 12.79 6.54
CA ILE A 16 -13.49 12.20 5.22
C ILE A 16 -13.26 10.69 5.18
N LEU A 17 -12.28 10.17 5.93
CA LEU A 17 -12.06 8.73 6.08
C LEU A 17 -13.12 8.06 6.98
N GLY A 18 -14.07 8.82 7.52
CA GLY A 18 -15.11 8.33 8.42
C GLY A 18 -14.61 7.98 9.81
N ALA A 19 -13.40 8.42 10.20
CA ALA A 19 -12.85 8.23 11.54
C ALA A 19 -13.51 9.18 12.56
N LEU A 20 -13.92 10.37 12.11
CA LEU A 20 -14.66 11.36 12.91
C LEU A 20 -16.08 11.53 12.37
N ASP A 21 -17.03 11.79 13.26
CA ASP A 21 -18.38 12.21 12.89
C ASP A 21 -18.47 13.74 12.68
N GLY A 22 -19.66 14.24 12.33
CA GLY A 22 -19.89 15.68 12.09
C GLY A 22 -19.76 16.57 13.32
N THR A 23 -19.65 16.00 14.52
CA THR A 23 -19.39 16.72 15.78
C THR A 23 -17.92 16.69 16.18
N GLY A 24 -17.09 15.93 15.45
CA GLY A 24 -15.67 15.72 15.75
C GLY A 24 -15.39 14.58 16.73
N ALA A 25 -16.38 13.74 17.06
CA ALA A 25 -16.18 12.58 17.92
C ALA A 25 -15.72 11.35 17.11
N LEU A 26 -14.99 10.44 17.76
CA LEU A 26 -14.53 9.19 17.13
C LEU A 26 -15.71 8.25 16.85
N THR A 27 -15.84 7.86 15.57
CA THR A 27 -16.77 6.82 15.13
C THR A 27 -16.27 5.43 15.56
N PRO A 28 -17.09 4.36 15.46
CA PRO A 28 -16.61 3.00 15.67
C PRO A 28 -15.41 2.64 14.77
N LEU A 29 -15.41 3.10 13.52
CA LEU A 29 -14.29 2.95 12.59
C LEU A 29 -13.05 3.70 13.09
N GLY A 30 -13.21 4.97 13.52
CA GLY A 30 -12.11 5.76 14.07
C GLY A 30 -11.49 5.15 15.32
N ARG A 31 -12.31 4.54 16.20
CA ARG A 31 -11.82 3.79 17.36
C ARG A 31 -11.00 2.57 16.95
N GLN A 32 -11.48 1.79 15.97
CA GLN A 32 -10.70 0.66 15.43
C GLN A 32 -9.38 1.11 14.80
N MET A 33 -9.40 2.25 14.07
CA MET A 33 -8.19 2.82 13.45
C MET A 33 -7.15 3.23 14.49
N ALA A 34 -7.57 3.76 15.64
CA ALA A 34 -6.69 4.25 16.70
C ALA A 34 -5.84 3.14 17.37
N GLU A 35 -6.25 1.89 17.27
CA GLU A 35 -5.53 0.73 17.81
C GLU A 35 -4.36 0.27 16.91
N PHE A 36 -4.31 0.71 15.64
CA PHE A 36 -3.25 0.34 14.71
C PHE A 36 -2.11 1.36 14.74
N PRO A 37 -0.83 0.93 14.78
CA PRO A 37 0.32 1.82 14.70
C PRO A 37 0.65 2.20 13.24
N LEU A 38 -0.35 2.73 12.52
CA LEU A 38 -0.26 3.05 11.09
C LEU A 38 -0.87 4.42 10.80
N ASP A 39 -0.62 4.93 9.60
CA ASP A 39 -1.29 6.14 9.13
C ASP A 39 -2.78 5.87 8.88
N PRO A 40 -3.68 6.87 9.09
CA PRO A 40 -5.11 6.67 8.98
C PRO A 40 -5.61 6.00 7.69
N PRO A 41 -5.09 6.33 6.47
CA PRO A 41 -5.48 5.62 5.25
C PRO A 41 -5.15 4.12 5.29
N GLN A 42 -4.00 3.74 5.84
CA GLN A 42 -3.60 2.33 5.96
C GLN A 42 -4.47 1.59 6.97
N CYS A 43 -4.80 2.21 8.11
CA CYS A 43 -5.75 1.66 9.07
C CYS A 43 -7.12 1.43 8.42
N HIS A 44 -7.63 2.44 7.72
CA HIS A 44 -8.90 2.36 6.99
C HIS A 44 -8.90 1.21 5.98
N MET A 45 -7.84 1.11 5.18
CA MET A 45 -7.67 0.05 4.18
C MET A 45 -7.71 -1.35 4.83
N LEU A 46 -6.99 -1.57 5.94
CA LEU A 46 -7.01 -2.86 6.66
C LEU A 46 -8.41 -3.20 7.18
N ILE A 47 -9.11 -2.26 7.81
CA ILE A 47 -10.43 -2.50 8.39
C ILE A 47 -11.47 -2.76 7.29
N VAL A 48 -11.44 -2.00 6.20
CA VAL A 48 -12.36 -2.17 5.07
C VAL A 48 -12.08 -3.46 4.30
N SER A 49 -10.80 -3.86 4.16
CA SER A 49 -10.44 -5.10 3.46
C SER A 49 -11.08 -6.34 4.08
N ALA A 50 -11.28 -6.34 5.41
CA ALA A 50 -11.95 -7.42 6.11
C ALA A 50 -13.44 -7.54 5.74
N LYS A 51 -14.10 -6.40 5.46
CA LYS A 51 -15.48 -6.37 4.95
C LYS A 51 -15.57 -6.74 3.46
N MET A 52 -14.56 -6.39 2.68
CA MET A 52 -14.48 -6.68 1.24
C MET A 52 -13.96 -8.08 0.90
N GLY A 53 -13.46 -8.84 1.89
CA GLY A 53 -12.98 -10.21 1.69
C GLY A 53 -11.58 -10.33 1.07
N CYS A 54 -10.73 -9.31 1.19
CA CYS A 54 -9.36 -9.28 0.66
C CYS A 54 -8.30 -8.91 1.72
N SER A 55 -8.60 -9.18 3.00
CA SER A 55 -7.76 -8.76 4.13
C SER A 55 -6.42 -9.47 4.19
N VAL A 56 -6.28 -10.68 3.65
CA VAL A 56 -4.98 -11.37 3.60
C VAL A 56 -3.99 -10.64 2.69
N GLU A 57 -4.47 -10.20 1.51
CA GLU A 57 -3.70 -9.49 0.50
C GLU A 57 -3.36 -8.08 0.97
N VAL A 58 -4.37 -7.34 1.46
CA VAL A 58 -4.20 -5.98 1.94
C VAL A 58 -3.27 -5.92 3.15
N LEU A 59 -3.33 -6.90 4.06
CA LEU A 59 -2.39 -7.00 5.18
C LEU A 59 -0.94 -7.10 4.69
N ILE A 60 -0.67 -7.86 3.63
CA ILE A 60 0.66 -7.94 3.03
C ILE A 60 1.05 -6.59 2.42
N ILE A 61 0.17 -5.99 1.63
CA ILE A 61 0.44 -4.70 0.96
C ILE A 61 0.77 -3.62 1.99
N VAL A 62 -0.05 -3.45 3.02
CA VAL A 62 0.20 -2.46 4.09
C VAL A 62 1.55 -2.72 4.75
N SER A 63 1.86 -3.97 5.07
CA SER A 63 3.15 -4.32 5.69
C SER A 63 4.35 -3.99 4.80
N MET A 64 4.21 -4.16 3.47
CA MET A 64 5.24 -3.78 2.50
C MET A 64 5.41 -2.26 2.39
N LEU A 65 4.30 -1.50 2.48
CA LEU A 65 4.33 -0.02 2.47
C LEU A 65 4.87 0.58 3.77
N SER A 66 4.76 -0.13 4.90
CA SER A 66 5.25 0.33 6.20
C SER A 66 6.77 0.22 6.39
N VAL A 67 7.50 -0.33 5.41
CA VAL A 67 8.96 -0.37 5.42
C VAL A 67 9.52 0.43 4.24
N PRO A 68 10.78 0.90 4.32
CA PRO A 68 11.44 1.51 3.17
C PRO A 68 11.50 0.57 1.96
N SER A 69 11.72 1.13 0.77
CA SER A 69 11.83 0.37 -0.49
C SER A 69 12.66 -0.90 -0.31
N VAL A 70 12.06 -2.03 -0.67
CA VAL A 70 12.68 -3.36 -0.54
C VAL A 70 13.60 -3.68 -1.71
N PHE A 71 13.43 -3.03 -2.85
CA PHE A 71 14.31 -3.19 -4.01
C PHE A 71 15.55 -2.30 -3.88
N TYR A 72 16.69 -2.80 -4.34
CA TYR A 72 17.92 -2.01 -4.45
C TYR A 72 18.56 -2.16 -5.83
N ARG A 73 19.25 -1.10 -6.25
CA ARG A 73 19.94 -1.03 -7.55
C ARG A 73 21.44 -0.84 -7.30
N PRO A 74 22.23 -1.92 -7.28
CA PRO A 74 23.67 -1.82 -7.01
C PRO A 74 24.40 -1.21 -8.20
N GLN A 75 25.43 -0.41 -7.92
CA GLN A 75 26.23 0.25 -8.94
C GLN A 75 26.95 -0.78 -9.82
N GLY A 76 26.84 -0.65 -11.14
CA GLY A 76 27.45 -1.56 -12.13
C GLY A 76 26.63 -2.82 -12.45
N ARG A 77 25.45 -3.00 -11.84
CA ARG A 77 24.50 -4.09 -12.15
C ARG A 77 23.06 -3.58 -12.21
N GLU A 78 22.87 -2.33 -12.62
CA GLU A 78 21.58 -1.65 -12.66
C GLU A 78 20.62 -2.33 -13.64
N GLU A 79 21.09 -2.68 -14.84
CA GLU A 79 20.28 -3.36 -15.87
C GLU A 79 19.81 -4.74 -15.42
N GLU A 80 20.67 -5.51 -14.73
CA GLU A 80 20.29 -6.81 -14.16
C GLU A 80 19.23 -6.66 -13.07
N ALA A 81 19.38 -5.68 -12.18
CA ALA A 81 18.42 -5.41 -11.12
C ALA A 81 17.05 -5.00 -11.68
N ASP A 82 17.04 -4.17 -12.72
CA ASP A 82 15.81 -3.74 -13.39
C ASP A 82 15.14 -4.92 -14.10
N SER A 83 15.89 -5.75 -14.83
CA SER A 83 15.36 -6.95 -15.49
C SER A 83 14.77 -7.97 -14.51
N VAL A 84 15.36 -8.12 -13.32
CA VAL A 84 14.77 -8.99 -12.29
C VAL A 84 13.52 -8.36 -11.67
N LYS A 85 13.53 -7.05 -11.44
CA LYS A 85 12.35 -6.32 -10.93
C LYS A 85 11.17 -6.41 -11.89
N GLU A 86 11.39 -6.32 -13.20
CA GLU A 86 10.37 -6.47 -14.24
C GLU A 86 9.62 -7.80 -14.13
N LYS A 87 10.29 -8.90 -13.73
CA LYS A 87 9.65 -10.21 -13.55
C LYS A 87 8.58 -10.22 -12.44
N PHE A 88 8.66 -9.29 -11.49
CA PHE A 88 7.68 -9.16 -10.42
C PHE A 88 6.57 -8.15 -10.73
N GLN A 89 6.77 -7.33 -11.77
CA GLN A 89 5.82 -6.27 -12.10
C GLN A 89 4.48 -6.91 -12.47
N VAL A 90 3.46 -6.53 -11.71
CA VAL A 90 2.08 -6.74 -12.11
C VAL A 90 1.71 -5.52 -12.95
N PRO A 91 1.32 -5.70 -14.22
CA PRO A 91 0.88 -4.60 -15.07
C PRO A 91 -0.13 -3.74 -14.31
N GLU A 92 0.07 -2.43 -14.40
CA GLU A 92 -0.85 -1.42 -13.88
C GLU A 92 -0.95 -1.33 -12.34
N SER A 93 -0.12 -2.03 -11.56
CA SER A 93 -0.20 -1.93 -10.10
C SER A 93 1.12 -2.20 -9.35
N ASP A 94 1.68 -1.14 -8.78
CA ASP A 94 2.80 -1.23 -7.83
C ASP A 94 2.41 -1.98 -6.55
N HIS A 95 1.18 -1.79 -6.06
CA HIS A 95 0.69 -2.49 -4.86
C HIS A 95 0.62 -4.00 -5.08
N LEU A 96 0.13 -4.45 -6.24
CA LEU A 96 0.09 -5.88 -6.57
C LEU A 96 1.49 -6.42 -6.89
N THR A 97 2.39 -5.59 -7.41
CA THR A 97 3.81 -5.94 -7.57
C THR A 97 4.47 -6.27 -6.21
N LEU A 98 4.22 -5.45 -5.18
CA LEU A 98 4.71 -5.71 -3.82
C LEU A 98 4.11 -6.99 -3.23
N LEU A 99 2.81 -7.23 -3.47
CA LEU A 99 2.14 -8.45 -3.04
C LEU A 99 2.73 -9.68 -3.72
N HIS A 100 2.94 -9.62 -5.04
CA HIS A 100 3.53 -10.70 -5.83
C HIS A 100 4.94 -11.03 -5.33
N LEU A 101 5.77 -10.00 -5.12
CA LEU A 101 7.11 -10.17 -4.55
C LEU A 101 7.09 -10.88 -3.20
N TYR A 102 6.23 -10.43 -2.27
CA TYR A 102 6.14 -11.05 -0.95
C TYR A 102 5.71 -12.53 -1.03
N ASN A 103 4.74 -12.84 -1.90
CA ASN A 103 4.27 -14.21 -2.09
C ASN A 103 5.34 -15.12 -2.70
N GLN A 104 6.12 -14.63 -3.66
CA GLN A 104 7.27 -15.36 -4.21
C GLN A 104 8.34 -15.62 -3.14
N TRP A 105 8.67 -14.60 -2.34
CA TRP A 105 9.62 -14.77 -1.24
C TRP A 105 9.13 -15.76 -0.18
N LYS A 106 7.83 -15.72 0.15
CA LYS A 106 7.17 -16.68 1.05
C LYS A 106 7.22 -18.10 0.49
N ALA A 107 6.96 -18.30 -0.80
CA ALA A 107 7.03 -19.60 -1.46
C ALA A 107 8.46 -20.16 -1.47
N ASN A 108 9.46 -19.28 -1.50
CA ASN A 108 10.88 -19.61 -1.37
C ASN A 108 11.36 -19.64 0.10
N ASN A 109 10.48 -20.04 1.02
CA ASN A 109 10.75 -20.24 2.45
C ASN A 109 11.40 -19.04 3.15
N TYR A 110 11.09 -17.82 2.70
CA TYR A 110 11.65 -16.59 3.25
C TYR A 110 13.19 -16.53 3.17
N SER A 111 13.77 -17.15 2.15
CA SER A 111 15.23 -17.27 1.97
C SER A 111 15.91 -15.91 1.82
N GLY A 112 17.02 -15.73 2.56
CA GLY A 112 17.89 -14.56 2.40
C GLY A 112 18.69 -14.61 1.10
N GLN A 113 19.11 -15.81 0.67
CA GLN A 113 19.80 -16.01 -0.60
C GLN A 113 18.89 -15.63 -1.78
N TRP A 114 17.62 -16.03 -1.72
CA TRP A 114 16.63 -15.66 -2.73
C TRP A 114 16.50 -14.13 -2.84
N CYS A 115 16.51 -13.40 -1.72
CA CYS A 115 16.50 -11.94 -1.74
C CYS A 115 17.75 -11.37 -2.45
N THR A 116 18.93 -11.91 -2.20
CA THR A 116 20.17 -11.47 -2.85
C THR A 116 20.15 -11.72 -4.35
N GLU A 117 19.69 -12.89 -4.79
CA GLU A 117 19.54 -13.25 -6.21
C GLU A 117 18.54 -12.35 -6.94
N HIS A 118 17.55 -11.80 -6.21
CA HIS A 118 16.49 -10.98 -6.76
C HIS A 118 16.61 -9.48 -6.47
N PHE A 119 17.79 -9.02 -6.02
CA PHE A 119 18.05 -7.60 -5.71
C PHE A 119 17.05 -6.99 -4.71
N VAL A 120 16.69 -7.78 -3.70
CA VAL A 120 15.80 -7.40 -2.61
C VAL A 120 16.57 -7.34 -1.29
N HIS A 121 16.29 -6.32 -0.48
CA HIS A 121 16.84 -6.19 0.85
C HIS A 121 16.23 -7.23 1.82
N GLY A 122 16.94 -8.33 2.06
CA GLY A 122 16.49 -9.37 2.98
C GLY A 122 16.24 -8.89 4.43
N LYS A 123 17.00 -7.90 4.91
CA LYS A 123 16.74 -7.24 6.21
C LYS A 123 15.39 -6.52 6.22
N ALA A 124 15.06 -5.80 5.15
CA ALA A 124 13.77 -5.10 5.02
C ALA A 124 12.61 -6.11 4.94
N MET A 125 12.75 -7.18 4.15
CA MET A 125 11.72 -8.23 4.06
C MET A 125 11.46 -8.95 5.39
N ARG A 126 12.49 -9.17 6.21
CA ARG A 126 12.29 -9.66 7.59
C ARG A 126 11.47 -8.67 8.42
N LYS A 127 11.75 -7.37 8.31
CA LYS A 127 10.97 -6.34 8.99
C LYS A 127 9.51 -6.32 8.53
N VAL A 128 9.24 -6.50 7.23
CA VAL A 128 7.87 -6.66 6.71
C VAL A 128 7.14 -7.79 7.43
N ARG A 129 7.78 -8.95 7.65
CA ARG A 129 7.13 -10.07 8.36
C ARG A 129 6.79 -9.73 9.80
N GLU A 130 7.67 -9.04 10.50
CA GLU A 130 7.43 -8.59 11.88
C GLU A 130 6.22 -7.65 11.93
N VAL A 131 6.20 -6.62 11.06
CA VAL A 131 5.08 -5.67 10.96
C VAL A 131 3.79 -6.41 10.61
N ARG A 132 3.83 -7.30 9.63
CA ARG A 132 2.67 -8.11 9.22
C ARG A 132 2.13 -8.94 10.37
N GLN A 133 3.00 -9.53 11.19
CA GLN A 133 2.58 -10.33 12.33
C GLN A 133 1.91 -9.45 13.40
N GLN A 134 2.51 -8.31 13.73
CA GLN A 134 1.92 -7.35 14.68
C GLN A 134 0.54 -6.86 14.23
N LEU A 135 0.42 -6.46 12.96
CA LEU A 135 -0.86 -6.02 12.39
C LEU A 135 -1.90 -7.15 12.37
N LYS A 136 -1.48 -8.39 12.07
CA LYS A 136 -2.35 -9.57 12.14
C LYS A 136 -2.89 -9.78 13.54
N ASP A 137 -2.04 -9.67 14.56
CA ASP A 137 -2.43 -9.88 15.95
C ASP A 137 -3.47 -8.84 16.39
N ILE A 138 -3.28 -7.56 16.01
CA ILE A 138 -4.25 -6.48 16.26
C ILE A 138 -5.58 -6.77 15.53
N MET A 139 -5.54 -7.19 14.27
CA MET A 139 -6.75 -7.56 13.52
C MET A 139 -7.53 -8.69 14.22
N GLN A 140 -6.83 -9.69 14.76
CA GLN A 140 -7.45 -10.79 15.49
C GLN A 140 -8.06 -10.33 16.81
N GLN A 141 -7.37 -9.46 17.57
CA GLN A 141 -7.90 -8.87 18.81
C GLN A 141 -9.18 -8.06 18.55
N GLN A 142 -9.22 -7.33 17.44
CA GLN A 142 -10.40 -6.58 17.00
C GLN A 142 -11.46 -7.42 16.28
N ARG A 143 -11.26 -8.75 16.19
CA ARG A 143 -12.17 -9.71 15.52
C ARG A 143 -12.41 -9.40 14.03
N LEU A 144 -11.41 -8.83 13.36
CA LEU A 144 -11.44 -8.61 11.92
C LEU A 144 -11.09 -9.91 11.19
N PRO A 145 -11.96 -10.44 10.31
CA PRO A 145 -11.70 -11.69 9.61
C PRO A 145 -10.54 -11.57 8.62
N LEU A 146 -9.71 -12.60 8.58
CA LEU A 146 -8.62 -12.76 7.61
C LEU A 146 -9.11 -13.64 6.46
N VAL A 147 -9.49 -13.03 5.35
CA VAL A 147 -10.05 -13.67 4.16
C VAL A 147 -9.22 -13.28 2.95
N SER A 148 -8.94 -14.25 2.09
CA SER A 148 -8.26 -14.03 0.81
C SER A 148 -9.29 -13.90 -0.30
N CYS A 149 -9.09 -12.93 -1.19
CA CYS A 149 -9.89 -12.79 -2.40
C CYS A 149 -9.46 -13.74 -3.54
N GLY A 150 -8.46 -14.60 -3.31
CA GLY A 150 -7.94 -15.50 -4.33
C GLY A 150 -7.40 -14.74 -5.54
N THR A 151 -8.03 -14.91 -6.69
CA THR A 151 -7.64 -14.26 -7.96
C THR A 151 -8.44 -13.00 -8.27
N ASP A 152 -9.42 -12.63 -7.44
CA ASP A 152 -10.20 -11.40 -7.64
C ASP A 152 -9.45 -10.17 -7.10
N TRP A 153 -8.46 -9.74 -7.87
CA TRP A 153 -7.61 -8.59 -7.54
C TRP A 153 -8.36 -7.26 -7.57
N ASP A 154 -9.56 -7.20 -8.15
CA ASP A 154 -10.34 -5.96 -8.19
C ASP A 154 -10.89 -5.59 -6.81
N LEU A 155 -11.09 -6.57 -5.93
CA LEU A 155 -11.40 -6.31 -4.52
C LEU A 155 -10.25 -5.56 -3.83
N VAL A 156 -9.00 -5.95 -4.11
CA VAL A 156 -7.82 -5.25 -3.58
C VAL A 156 -7.73 -3.83 -4.14
N ARG A 157 -7.93 -3.64 -5.45
CA ARG A 157 -7.92 -2.30 -6.08
C ARG A 157 -9.01 -1.38 -5.53
N LYS A 158 -10.24 -1.89 -5.39
CA LYS A 158 -11.37 -1.17 -4.76
C LYS A 158 -11.05 -0.80 -3.31
N CYS A 159 -10.43 -1.71 -2.58
CA CYS A 159 -10.02 -1.47 -1.19
C CYS A 159 -8.97 -0.35 -1.10
N ILE A 160 -7.94 -0.36 -1.95
CA ILE A 160 -6.94 0.71 -2.03
C ILE A 160 -7.62 2.05 -2.35
N CYS A 161 -8.51 2.07 -3.34
CA CYS A 161 -9.26 3.27 -3.71
C CYS A 161 -10.07 3.82 -2.52
N SER A 162 -10.70 2.96 -1.72
CA SER A 162 -11.48 3.39 -0.54
C SER A 162 -10.66 4.15 0.51
N ALA A 163 -9.35 3.90 0.58
CA ALA A 163 -8.46 4.55 1.54
C ALA A 163 -7.69 5.75 0.94
N TYR A 164 -7.30 5.63 -0.33
CA TYR A 164 -6.41 6.58 -1.00
C TYR A 164 -7.10 7.44 -2.07
N PHE A 165 -8.43 7.51 -2.09
CA PHE A 165 -9.20 8.28 -3.10
C PHE A 165 -8.78 9.75 -3.21
N GLN A 166 -8.30 10.37 -2.14
CA GLN A 166 -7.79 11.75 -2.17
C GLN A 166 -6.45 11.91 -2.92
N GLN A 167 -5.75 10.79 -3.14
CA GLN A 167 -4.52 10.69 -3.93
C GLN A 167 -4.79 10.20 -5.36
N ALA A 168 -6.06 10.07 -5.75
CA ALA A 168 -6.41 9.71 -7.12
C ALA A 168 -5.90 10.76 -8.12
N ALA A 169 -5.45 10.27 -9.27
CA ALA A 169 -5.04 11.08 -10.40
C ALA A 169 -5.70 10.57 -11.67
N ARG A 170 -5.84 11.44 -12.67
CA ARG A 170 -6.32 11.09 -14.02
C ARG A 170 -5.29 11.47 -15.06
N LEU A 171 -5.24 10.71 -16.14
CA LEU A 171 -4.42 11.01 -17.31
C LEU A 171 -4.98 12.24 -18.02
N LYS A 172 -4.12 13.23 -18.32
CA LYS A 172 -4.47 14.43 -19.09
C LYS A 172 -3.84 14.41 -20.48
N GLY A 173 -2.68 13.79 -20.61
CA GLY A 173 -1.92 13.64 -21.85
C GLY A 173 -0.89 12.51 -21.73
N ILE A 174 -0.02 12.34 -22.72
CA ILE A 174 1.00 11.28 -22.71
C ILE A 174 1.98 11.54 -21.56
N GLY A 175 1.95 10.68 -20.53
CA GLY A 175 2.82 10.80 -19.35
C GLY A 175 2.49 11.95 -18.40
N GLU A 176 1.39 12.68 -18.64
CA GLU A 176 0.93 13.79 -17.80
C GLU A 176 -0.31 13.41 -17.00
N TYR A 177 -0.20 13.52 -15.68
CA TYR A 177 -1.29 13.24 -14.75
C TYR A 177 -1.73 14.52 -14.05
N VAL A 178 -2.98 14.55 -13.59
CA VAL A 178 -3.47 15.60 -12.70
C VAL A 178 -4.17 14.98 -11.50
N ASN A 179 -3.88 15.48 -10.31
CA ASN A 179 -4.56 15.03 -9.09
C ASN A 179 -6.06 15.39 -9.18
N CYS A 180 -6.93 14.42 -8.91
CA CYS A 180 -8.38 14.57 -9.04
C CYS A 180 -8.98 15.54 -8.01
N ARG A 181 -8.32 15.76 -6.86
CA ARG A 181 -8.79 16.64 -5.78
C ARG A 181 -8.28 18.07 -5.96
N THR A 182 -6.99 18.25 -6.22
CA THR A 182 -6.35 19.58 -6.24
C THR A 182 -6.18 20.14 -7.66
N GLY A 183 -6.30 19.30 -8.69
CA GLY A 183 -6.02 19.69 -10.07
C GLY A 183 -4.53 19.92 -10.37
N MET A 184 -3.64 19.69 -9.39
CA MET A 184 -2.22 19.91 -9.57
C MET A 184 -1.63 18.90 -10.57
N PRO A 185 -0.75 19.34 -11.49
CA PRO A 185 0.02 18.44 -12.34
C PRO A 185 0.86 17.46 -11.53
N CYS A 186 0.93 16.22 -11.98
CA CYS A 186 1.67 15.13 -11.37
C CYS A 186 2.34 14.29 -12.47
N HIS A 187 3.43 13.60 -12.11
CA HIS A 187 4.14 12.67 -12.99
C HIS A 187 4.31 11.33 -12.30
N LEU A 188 4.33 10.25 -13.07
CA LEU A 188 4.67 8.93 -12.54
C LEU A 188 6.15 8.92 -12.12
N HIS A 189 6.41 8.35 -10.95
CA HIS A 189 7.77 8.16 -10.50
C HIS A 189 8.48 7.10 -11.38
N PRO A 190 9.77 7.28 -11.75
CA PRO A 190 10.49 6.34 -12.63
C PRO A 190 10.55 4.89 -12.13
N THR A 191 10.32 4.67 -10.84
CA THR A 191 10.34 3.33 -10.25
C THR A 191 9.00 2.60 -10.32
N SER A 192 7.92 3.27 -10.76
CA SER A 192 6.59 2.68 -10.87
C SER A 192 6.54 1.67 -12.02
N ALA A 193 5.81 0.58 -11.82
CA ALA A 193 5.48 -0.39 -12.87
C ALA A 193 4.65 0.23 -14.02
N LEU A 194 4.03 1.39 -13.79
CA LEU A 194 3.31 2.14 -14.82
C LEU A 194 4.22 3.03 -15.68
N PHE A 195 5.47 3.25 -15.26
CA PHE A 195 6.38 4.15 -15.96
C PHE A 195 6.76 3.57 -17.33
N GLY A 196 6.47 4.31 -18.41
CA GLY A 196 6.78 3.89 -19.78
C GLY A 196 5.71 3.02 -20.45
N LEU A 197 4.61 2.66 -19.77
CA LEU A 197 3.47 2.00 -20.40
C LEU A 197 2.65 3.03 -21.19
N GLY A 198 2.65 2.90 -22.53
CA GLY A 198 1.96 3.84 -23.43
C GLY A 198 0.43 3.91 -23.27
N ASN A 199 -0.16 2.91 -22.61
CA ASN A 199 -1.54 2.92 -22.15
C ASN A 199 -1.54 2.74 -20.63
N SER A 200 -2.14 3.68 -19.93
CA SER A 200 -2.44 3.58 -18.50
C SER A 200 -3.97 3.50 -18.35
N PRO A 201 -4.50 2.56 -17.55
CA PRO A 201 -5.94 2.39 -17.37
C PRO A 201 -6.61 3.56 -16.65
#